data_AF-A0A094AZU6-F1
#
_entry.id   AF-A0A094AZU6-F1
#
_cell.length_a   1.000
_cell.length_b   1.000
_cell.length_c   1.000
_cell.angle_alpha   90.00
_cell.angle_beta   90.00
_cell.angle_gamma   90.00
#
_symmetry.space_group_name_H-M   'P 1'
#
loop_
_entity.id
_entity.type
_entity.pdbx_description
1 polymer ?
#
loop_
_entity_poly.entity_id
_entity_poly.type
_entity_poly.pdbx_seq_one_letter_code
_entity_poly.pdbx_strand_id
1 'polypeptide(L)'
;QGRWDDAEKLDVQVMETRKAKLGVEHPSMLTSMANLASTYRNQGRWDDAEKLEVQVMETRKTKLGVDHPDTLTSMNNLAFTWKGNGKETEAIRLIEECVRSRNRVLGDNHPHSIPSRTALDTWKAEQDDVVLSIQSPADRAWVTQALTKPDVVSPVSVGLDA
;
A
#
# COMPACT_ATOMS: atom_id res chain seq x y z
N GLN A 1 15.93 4.13 19.69
CA GLN A 1 16.27 3.13 18.66
C GLN A 1 16.10 1.68 19.12
N GLY A 2 16.69 1.22 20.24
CA GLY A 2 16.72 -0.21 20.59
C GLY A 2 15.39 -0.98 20.78
N ARG A 3 14.27 -0.30 21.04
CA ARG A 3 12.96 -0.99 21.21
C ARG A 3 12.45 -1.66 19.93
N TRP A 4 12.81 -1.14 18.76
CA TRP A 4 12.38 -1.72 17.48
C TRP A 4 13.24 -2.90 17.05
N ASP A 5 14.53 -2.91 17.42
CA ASP A 5 15.42 -4.03 17.16
C ASP A 5 15.01 -5.26 18.01
N ASP A 6 14.60 -5.03 19.26
CA ASP A 6 14.08 -6.09 20.12
C ASP A 6 12.72 -6.61 19.64
N ALA A 7 11.85 -5.71 19.15
CA ALA A 7 10.58 -6.09 18.53
C ALA A 7 10.79 -6.96 17.28
N GLU A 8 11.72 -6.57 16.39
CA GLU A 8 12.06 -7.34 15.19
C GLU A 8 12.57 -8.74 15.55
N LYS A 9 13.49 -8.85 16.50
CA LYS A 9 14.00 -10.16 16.95
C LYS A 9 12.86 -11.06 17.44
N LEU A 10 11.93 -10.51 18.22
CA LEU A 10 10.78 -11.26 18.72
C LEU A 10 9.84 -11.68 17.58
N ASP A 11 9.51 -10.76 16.67
CA ASP A 11 8.65 -11.02 15.53
C ASP A 11 9.23 -12.11 14.61
N VAL A 12 10.54 -12.08 14.34
CA VAL A 12 11.25 -13.10 13.56
C VAL A 12 11.21 -14.46 14.27
N GLN A 13 11.47 -14.52 15.57
CA GLN A 13 11.38 -15.77 16.34
C GLN A 13 9.97 -16.38 16.33
N VAL A 14 8.95 -15.54 16.47
CA VAL A 14 7.54 -15.95 16.40
C VAL A 14 7.20 -16.49 15.02
N MET A 15 7.67 -15.81 13.96
CA MET A 15 7.51 -16.26 12.57
C MET A 15 8.13 -17.63 12.32
N GLU A 16 9.40 -17.84 12.69
CA GLU A 16 10.07 -19.13 12.46
C GLU A 16 9.37 -20.27 13.22
N THR A 17 8.93 -20.01 14.46
CA THR A 17 8.18 -20.99 15.25
C THR A 17 6.84 -21.34 14.60
N ARG A 18 6.10 -20.34 14.12
CA ARG A 18 4.80 -20.54 13.46
C ARG A 18 4.96 -21.22 12.10
N LYS A 19 5.97 -20.85 11.33
CA LYS A 19 6.33 -21.50 10.06
C LYS A 19 6.60 -22.99 10.24
N ALA A 20 7.39 -23.36 11.24
CA ALA A 20 7.70 -24.76 11.54
C ALA A 20 6.48 -25.58 11.99
N LYS A 21 5.54 -24.97 12.73
CA LYS A 21 4.39 -25.67 13.33
C LYS A 21 3.13 -25.68 12.46
N LEU A 22 2.89 -24.61 11.71
CA LEU A 22 1.60 -24.32 11.07
C LEU A 22 1.71 -24.18 9.55
N GLY A 23 2.91 -24.00 9.02
CA GLY A 23 3.15 -23.68 7.61
C GLY A 23 3.04 -22.18 7.29
N VAL A 24 3.54 -21.81 6.11
CA VAL A 24 3.70 -20.40 5.70
C VAL A 24 2.38 -19.68 5.37
N GLU A 25 1.34 -20.42 4.98
CA GLU A 25 0.05 -19.85 4.59
C GLU A 25 -0.95 -19.75 5.74
N HIS A 26 -0.59 -20.22 6.94
CA HIS A 26 -1.50 -20.23 8.08
C HIS A 26 -1.87 -18.80 8.51
N PRO A 27 -3.14 -18.49 8.85
CA PRO A 27 -3.56 -17.12 9.22
C PRO A 27 -2.69 -16.48 10.31
N SER A 28 -2.32 -17.23 11.35
CA SER A 28 -1.41 -16.75 12.40
C SER A 28 -0.01 -16.42 11.90
N MET A 29 0.50 -17.13 10.89
CA MET A 29 1.78 -16.81 10.25
C MET A 29 1.67 -15.49 9.48
N LEU A 30 0.61 -15.34 8.69
CA LEU A 30 0.33 -14.10 7.93
C LEU A 30 0.17 -12.87 8.84
N THR A 31 -0.46 -13.03 10.01
CA THR A 31 -0.53 -11.96 11.02
C THR A 31 0.84 -11.63 11.59
N SER A 32 1.73 -12.61 11.77
CA SER A 32 3.11 -12.36 12.24
C SER A 32 3.91 -11.54 11.23
N MET A 33 3.78 -11.89 9.94
CA MET A 33 4.44 -11.17 8.86
C MET A 33 3.95 -9.72 8.76
N ALA A 34 2.64 -9.49 8.93
CA ALA A 34 2.09 -8.13 8.96
C ALA A 34 2.62 -7.31 10.14
N ASN A 35 2.83 -7.93 11.32
CA ASN A 35 3.43 -7.27 12.47
C ASN A 35 4.90 -6.92 12.21
N LEU A 36 5.68 -7.87 11.66
CA LEU A 36 7.07 -7.62 11.30
C LEU A 36 7.21 -6.50 10.26
N ALA A 37 6.30 -6.43 9.29
CA ALA A 37 6.25 -5.33 8.33
C ALA A 37 6.00 -3.97 9.02
N SER A 38 5.07 -3.92 9.98
CA SER A 38 4.85 -2.72 10.80
C SER A 38 6.11 -2.32 11.58
N THR A 39 6.83 -3.28 12.16
CA THR A 39 8.12 -3.06 12.81
C THR A 39 9.14 -2.46 11.84
N TYR A 40 9.25 -2.98 10.61
CA TYR A 40 10.12 -2.42 9.57
C TYR A 40 9.76 -0.99 9.16
N ARG A 41 8.48 -0.67 9.02
CA ARG A 41 8.03 0.72 8.76
C ARG A 41 8.48 1.67 9.86
N ASN A 42 8.34 1.25 11.12
CA ASN A 42 8.76 2.07 12.27
C ASN A 42 10.29 2.26 12.35
N GLN A 43 11.06 1.38 11.69
CA GLN A 43 12.51 1.52 11.50
C GLN A 43 12.88 2.31 10.22
N GLY A 44 11.91 2.72 9.39
CA GLY A 44 12.14 3.34 8.09
C GLY A 44 12.55 2.38 6.97
N ARG A 45 12.43 1.07 7.19
CA ARG A 45 12.76 0.02 6.22
C ARG A 45 11.55 -0.33 5.36
N TRP A 46 11.15 0.62 4.51
CA TRP A 46 9.92 0.53 3.72
C TRP A 46 9.92 -0.64 2.72
N ASP A 47 11.05 -0.91 2.06
CA ASP A 47 11.16 -2.00 1.08
C ASP A 47 11.02 -3.39 1.72
N ASP A 48 11.51 -3.57 2.95
CA ASP A 48 11.36 -4.83 3.68
C ASP A 48 9.93 -5.03 4.16
N ALA A 49 9.26 -3.96 4.60
CA ALA A 49 7.85 -3.98 4.94
C ALA A 49 6.97 -4.34 3.74
N GLU A 50 7.23 -3.71 2.60
CA GLU A 50 6.50 -3.93 1.35
C GLU A 50 6.55 -5.39 0.90
N LYS A 51 7.73 -6.02 0.90
CA LYS A 51 7.88 -7.43 0.51
C LYS A 51 6.98 -8.35 1.34
N LEU A 52 6.94 -8.13 2.66
CA LEU A 52 6.11 -8.92 3.57
C LEU A 52 4.62 -8.65 3.35
N GLU A 53 4.22 -7.38 3.22
CA GLU A 53 2.82 -7.01 3.04
C GLU A 53 2.25 -7.48 1.70
N VAL A 54 3.02 -7.42 0.61
CA VAL A 54 2.64 -7.99 -0.70
C VAL A 54 2.40 -9.50 -0.57
N GLN A 55 3.32 -10.23 0.07
CA GLN A 55 3.17 -11.67 0.26
C GLN A 55 1.92 -12.01 1.09
N VAL A 56 1.67 -11.25 2.16
CA VAL A 56 0.49 -11.44 3.01
C VAL A 56 -0.80 -11.15 2.26
N MET A 57 -0.85 -10.02 1.54
CA MET A 57 -2.01 -9.61 0.76
C MET A 57 -2.35 -10.65 -0.31
N GLU A 58 -1.39 -11.08 -1.12
CA GLU A 58 -1.63 -12.05 -2.21
C GLU A 58 -2.06 -13.43 -1.67
N THR A 59 -1.47 -13.86 -0.56
CA THR A 59 -1.88 -15.11 0.09
C THR A 59 -3.32 -15.03 0.58
N ARG A 60 -3.69 -13.94 1.27
CA ARG A 60 -5.07 -13.73 1.76
C ARG A 60 -6.06 -13.58 0.61
N LYS A 61 -5.70 -12.84 -0.43
CA LYS A 61 -6.51 -12.68 -1.65
C LYS A 61 -6.79 -14.02 -2.31
N THR A 62 -5.79 -14.89 -2.39
CA THR A 62 -5.92 -16.23 -2.99
C THR A 62 -6.77 -17.17 -2.12
N LYS A 63 -6.59 -17.15 -0.78
CA LYS A 63 -7.25 -18.11 0.13
C LYS A 63 -8.64 -17.68 0.59
N LEU A 64 -8.85 -16.39 0.79
CA LEU A 64 -10.05 -15.83 1.40
C LEU A 64 -10.89 -15.01 0.41
N GLY A 65 -10.31 -14.61 -0.72
CA GLY A 65 -10.93 -13.72 -1.69
C GLY A 65 -10.61 -12.24 -1.43
N VAL A 66 -10.85 -11.43 -2.45
CA VAL A 66 -10.55 -9.98 -2.45
C VAL A 66 -11.39 -9.19 -1.45
N ASP A 67 -12.62 -9.65 -1.17
CA ASP A 67 -13.58 -8.97 -0.29
C ASP A 67 -13.45 -9.36 1.18
N HIS A 68 -12.59 -10.31 1.51
CA HIS A 68 -12.46 -10.76 2.88
C HIS A 68 -11.85 -9.65 3.76
N PRO A 69 -12.36 -9.41 4.98
CA PRO A 69 -11.86 -8.36 5.88
C PRO A 69 -10.34 -8.38 6.10
N ASP A 70 -9.75 -9.56 6.23
CA ASP A 70 -8.29 -9.71 6.38
C ASP A 70 -7.51 -9.31 5.12
N THR A 71 -8.05 -9.61 3.92
CA THR A 71 -7.46 -9.17 2.65
C THR A 71 -7.54 -7.65 2.55
N LEU A 72 -8.70 -7.07 2.85
CA LEU A 72 -8.92 -5.62 2.83
C LEU A 72 -8.09 -4.88 3.88
N THR A 73 -7.77 -5.52 5.00
CA THR A 73 -6.83 -4.99 6.00
C THR A 73 -5.40 -4.98 5.45
N SER A 74 -4.97 -6.06 4.79
CA SER A 74 -3.65 -6.14 4.16
C SER A 74 -3.47 -5.15 3.01
N MET A 75 -4.48 -4.99 2.15
CA MET A 75 -4.46 -3.98 1.08
C MET A 75 -4.29 -2.56 1.65
N ASN A 76 -5.03 -2.25 2.72
CA ASN A 76 -4.90 -0.96 3.39
C ASN A 76 -3.49 -0.75 3.94
N ASN A 77 -2.92 -1.74 4.65
CA ASN A 77 -1.58 -1.62 5.21
C ASN A 77 -0.51 -1.39 4.13
N LEU A 78 -0.57 -2.17 3.05
CA LEU A 78 0.33 -2.04 1.90
C LEU A 78 0.22 -0.67 1.23
N ALA A 79 -1.00 -0.14 1.06
CA ALA A 79 -1.21 1.19 0.49
C ALA A 79 -0.54 2.29 1.35
N PHE A 80 -0.65 2.19 2.68
CA PHE A 80 0.04 3.12 3.58
C PHE A 80 1.56 2.98 3.54
N THR A 81 2.09 1.78 3.36
CA THR A 81 3.53 1.54 3.18
C THR A 81 4.03 2.15 1.89
N TRP A 82 3.30 1.97 0.78
CA TRP A 82 3.61 2.61 -0.50
C TRP A 82 3.55 4.14 -0.42
N LYS A 83 2.54 4.72 0.24
CA LYS A 83 2.49 6.17 0.49
C LYS A 83 3.71 6.65 1.28
N GLY A 84 4.13 5.92 2.31
CA GLY A 84 5.35 6.21 3.08
C GLY A 84 6.66 6.06 2.29
N ASN A 85 6.68 5.16 1.29
CA ASN A 85 7.82 4.93 0.39
C ASN A 85 7.81 5.84 -0.86
N GLY A 86 6.90 6.83 -0.94
CA GLY A 86 6.78 7.73 -2.09
C GLY A 86 6.13 7.13 -3.35
N LYS A 87 5.57 5.92 -3.27
CA LYS A 87 4.85 5.24 -4.36
C LYS A 87 3.38 5.67 -4.37
N GLU A 88 3.14 6.95 -4.62
CA GLU A 88 1.83 7.57 -4.41
C GLU A 88 0.73 7.02 -5.34
N THR A 89 1.04 6.84 -6.61
CA THR A 89 0.07 6.34 -7.61
C THR A 89 -0.38 4.92 -7.28
N GLU A 90 0.56 4.05 -6.91
CA GLU A 90 0.29 2.67 -6.50
C GLU A 90 -0.52 2.62 -5.21
N ALA A 91 -0.19 3.48 -4.24
CA ALA A 91 -0.93 3.61 -2.98
C ALA A 91 -2.38 4.03 -3.21
N ILE A 92 -2.61 5.07 -4.02
CA ILE A 92 -3.96 5.57 -4.36
C ILE A 92 -4.76 4.49 -5.09
N ARG A 93 -4.15 3.81 -6.06
CA ARG A 93 -4.81 2.74 -6.80
C ARG A 93 -5.25 1.59 -5.89
N LEU A 94 -4.40 1.17 -4.97
CA LEU A 94 -4.69 0.06 -4.07
C LEU A 94 -5.74 0.43 -3.01
N ILE A 95 -5.66 1.62 -2.42
CA ILE A 95 -6.65 2.07 -1.44
C ILE A 95 -8.01 2.30 -2.10
N GLU A 96 -8.06 2.72 -3.37
CA GLU A 96 -9.31 2.82 -4.14
C GLU A 96 -9.97 1.46 -4.36
N GLU A 97 -9.19 0.42 -4.69
CA GLU A 97 -9.71 -0.95 -4.76
C GLU A 97 -10.25 -1.41 -3.39
N CYS A 98 -9.51 -1.13 -2.31
CA CYS A 98 -9.92 -1.45 -0.94
C CYS A 98 -11.25 -0.79 -0.55
N VAL A 99 -11.40 0.52 -0.82
CA VAL A 99 -12.63 1.28 -0.53
C VAL A 99 -13.81 0.74 -1.34
N ARG A 100 -13.60 0.44 -2.63
CA ARG A 100 -14.64 -0.15 -3.50
C ARG A 100 -15.16 -1.47 -2.94
N SER A 101 -14.26 -2.37 -2.54
CA SER A 101 -14.64 -3.64 -1.93
C SER A 101 -15.31 -3.47 -0.57
N ARG A 102 -14.79 -2.61 0.30
CA ARG A 102 -15.42 -2.32 1.61
C ARG A 102 -16.82 -1.76 1.47
N ASN A 103 -17.05 -0.89 0.49
CA ASN A 103 -18.39 -0.36 0.21
C ASN A 103 -19.35 -1.47 -0.26
N ARG A 104 -18.90 -2.39 -1.11
CA ARG A 104 -19.72 -3.55 -1.55
C ARG A 104 -20.13 -4.46 -0.39
N VAL A 105 -19.22 -4.72 0.56
CA VAL A 105 -19.43 -5.70 1.64
C VAL A 105 -20.12 -5.11 2.86
N LEU A 106 -19.70 -3.92 3.30
CA LEU A 106 -20.08 -3.33 4.58
C LEU A 106 -20.96 -2.08 4.42
N GLY A 107 -21.00 -1.51 3.22
CA GLY A 107 -21.61 -0.20 2.97
C GLY A 107 -20.70 0.98 3.32
N ASP A 108 -21.05 2.13 2.78
CA ASP A 108 -20.22 3.34 2.78
C ASP A 108 -20.02 3.96 4.18
N ASN A 109 -20.97 3.76 5.10
CA ASN A 109 -20.96 4.35 6.44
C ASN A 109 -20.44 3.41 7.54
N HIS A 110 -19.87 2.25 7.18
CA HIS A 110 -19.36 1.32 8.16
C HIS A 110 -18.09 1.85 8.85
N PRO A 111 -17.93 1.74 10.18
CA PRO A 111 -16.74 2.23 10.90
C PRO A 111 -15.40 1.71 10.35
N HIS A 112 -15.37 0.46 9.87
CA HIS A 112 -14.19 -0.10 9.21
C HIS A 112 -13.97 0.38 7.76
N SER A 113 -14.92 1.07 7.13
CA SER A 113 -14.76 1.66 5.79
C SER A 113 -14.23 3.10 5.86
N ILE A 114 -14.55 3.83 6.94
CA ILE A 114 -14.24 5.25 7.09
C ILE A 114 -12.74 5.55 6.96
N PRO A 115 -11.80 4.86 7.67
CA PRO A 115 -10.39 5.22 7.60
C PRO A 115 -9.79 5.14 6.20
N SER A 116 -10.14 4.09 5.43
CA SER A 116 -9.64 3.91 4.07
C SER A 116 -10.23 4.93 3.10
N ARG A 117 -11.50 5.31 3.29
CA ARG A 117 -12.13 6.37 2.50
C ARG A 117 -11.50 7.73 2.78
N THR A 118 -11.37 8.10 4.05
CA THR A 118 -10.72 9.36 4.44
C THR A 118 -9.31 9.44 3.89
N ALA A 119 -8.52 8.36 3.96
CA ALA A 119 -7.20 8.32 3.36
C ALA A 119 -7.24 8.54 1.83
N LEU A 120 -8.16 7.87 1.12
CA LEU A 120 -8.33 8.04 -0.32
C LEU A 120 -8.70 9.49 -0.69
N ASP A 121 -9.64 10.10 0.03
CA ASP A 121 -10.08 11.47 -0.24
C ASP A 121 -8.95 12.47 -0.01
N THR A 122 -8.20 12.32 1.10
CA THR A 122 -7.03 13.15 1.40
C THR A 122 -5.95 13.00 0.33
N TRP A 123 -5.58 11.76 -0.04
CA TRP A 123 -4.50 11.54 -1.01
C TRP A 123 -4.88 12.00 -2.42
N LYS A 124 -6.16 11.91 -2.81
CA LYS A 124 -6.63 12.46 -4.08
C LYS A 124 -6.61 13.99 -4.08
N ALA A 125 -7.00 14.63 -2.97
CA ALA A 125 -6.93 16.09 -2.85
C ALA A 125 -5.47 16.60 -2.92
N GLU A 126 -4.52 15.89 -2.28
CA GLU A 126 -3.09 16.17 -2.39
C GLU A 126 -2.60 16.05 -3.84
N GLN A 127 -3.03 15.01 -4.56
CA GLN A 127 -2.68 14.81 -5.97
C GLN A 127 -3.25 15.90 -6.87
N ASP A 128 -4.51 16.30 -6.63
CA ASP A 128 -5.17 17.37 -7.38
C ASP A 128 -4.51 18.73 -7.13
N ASP A 129 -4.10 19.03 -5.90
CA ASP A 129 -3.37 20.26 -5.57
C ASP A 129 -2.03 20.35 -6.31
N VAL A 130 -1.28 19.23 -6.36
CA VAL A 130 -0.04 19.13 -7.16
C VAL A 130 -0.32 19.42 -8.63
N VAL A 131 -1.35 18.82 -9.21
CA VAL A 131 -1.71 19.03 -10.62
C VAL A 131 -2.16 20.47 -10.90
N LEU A 132 -2.91 21.08 -9.99
CA LEU A 132 -3.40 22.46 -10.11
C LEU A 132 -2.29 23.50 -9.94
N SER A 133 -1.23 23.18 -9.22
CA SER A 133 -0.05 24.07 -9.06
C SER A 133 0.79 24.23 -10.34
N ILE A 134 0.60 23.34 -11.33
CA ILE A 134 1.35 23.37 -12.60
C ILE A 134 0.80 24.46 -13.52
N GLN A 135 1.59 25.51 -13.74
CA GLN A 135 1.21 26.68 -14.54
C GLN A 135 1.09 26.39 -16.04
N SER A 136 1.89 25.46 -16.55
CA SER A 136 1.94 25.11 -17.98
C SER A 136 0.86 24.08 -18.33
N PRO A 137 -0.07 24.37 -19.24
CA PRO A 137 -1.11 23.41 -19.65
C PRO A 137 -0.54 22.12 -20.26
N ALA A 138 0.61 22.22 -20.95
CA ALA A 138 1.29 21.06 -21.53
C ALA A 138 1.90 20.17 -20.45
N ASP A 139 2.56 20.76 -19.46
CA ASP A 139 3.15 20.02 -18.34
C ASP A 139 2.06 19.42 -17.45
N ARG A 140 0.96 20.14 -17.25
CA ARG A 140 -0.21 19.64 -16.51
C ARG A 140 -0.83 18.42 -17.20
N ALA A 141 -1.00 18.47 -18.53
CA ALA A 141 -1.53 17.35 -19.30
C ALA A 141 -0.60 16.14 -19.25
N TRP A 142 0.71 16.36 -19.35
CA TRP A 142 1.71 15.30 -19.23
C TRP A 142 1.73 14.66 -17.84
N VAL A 143 1.76 15.46 -16.77
CA VAL A 143 1.72 14.94 -15.39
C VAL A 143 0.44 14.16 -15.13
N THR A 144 -0.72 14.66 -15.58
CA THR A 144 -1.99 13.94 -15.47
C THR A 144 -1.96 12.59 -16.18
N GLN A 145 -1.32 12.53 -17.37
CA GLN A 145 -1.15 11.30 -18.13
C GLN A 145 -0.18 10.32 -17.45
N ALA A 146 0.94 10.81 -16.92
CA ALA A 146 1.92 9.99 -16.21
C ALA A 146 1.33 9.36 -14.93
N LEU A 147 0.52 10.13 -14.19
CA LEU A 147 -0.16 9.65 -12.98
C LEU A 147 -1.23 8.60 -13.27
N THR A 148 -1.84 8.62 -14.46
CA THR A 148 -2.87 7.66 -14.86
C THR A 148 -2.30 6.43 -15.60
N LYS A 149 -1.10 6.54 -16.18
CA LYS A 149 -0.40 5.49 -16.93
C LYS A 149 1.13 5.62 -16.76
N PRO A 150 1.74 4.93 -15.78
CA PRO A 150 3.15 5.11 -15.44
C PRO A 150 4.14 4.62 -16.52
N ASP A 151 3.69 3.90 -17.56
CA ASP A 151 4.54 3.37 -18.64
C ASP A 151 4.87 4.40 -19.75
N VAL A 152 4.46 5.67 -19.63
CA VAL A 152 4.64 6.69 -20.70
C VAL A 152 5.91 7.52 -20.47
N VAL A 153 6.84 7.50 -21.43
CA VAL A 153 8.13 8.22 -21.40
C VAL A 153 7.94 9.72 -21.62
N SER A 154 8.73 10.56 -20.95
CA SER A 154 8.66 12.03 -21.01
C SER A 154 8.96 12.62 -22.42
N PRO A 155 8.21 13.64 -22.88
CA PRO A 155 8.42 14.29 -24.18
C PRO A 155 9.68 15.16 -24.26
N VAL A 156 10.36 15.43 -23.14
CA VAL A 156 11.59 16.26 -23.10
C VAL A 156 12.76 15.63 -23.87
N SER A 157 12.65 14.36 -24.28
CA SER A 157 13.69 13.65 -25.04
C SER A 157 13.67 13.90 -26.56
N VAL A 158 12.75 14.74 -27.09
CA VAL A 158 12.58 14.92 -28.56
C VAL A 158 12.99 16.32 -29.06
N GLY A 159 13.66 17.13 -28.23
CA GLY A 159 13.90 18.54 -28.53
C GLY A 159 15.32 19.04 -28.33
N LEU A 160 16.34 18.30 -28.77
CA LEU A 160 17.73 18.78 -28.75
C LEU A 160 18.58 18.19 -29.88
N ASP A 161 18.04 18.12 -31.09
CA ASP A 161 18.85 18.01 -32.31
C ASP A 161 18.40 19.13 -33.26
N ALA A 162 19.21 20.20 -33.31
CA ALA A 162 19.14 21.28 -34.29
C ALA A 162 20.29 21.14 -35.28
#